data_AF-A0A0F3GMG1-F1
#
_entry.id   AF-A0A0F3GMG1-F1
#
_cell.length_a   1.000
_cell.length_b   1.000
_cell.length_c   1.000
_cell.angle_alpha   90.00
_cell.angle_beta   90.00
_cell.angle_gamma   90.00
#
_symmetry.space_group_name_H-M   'P 1'
#
loop_
_entity.id
_entity.type
_entity.pdbx_description
1 polymer ?
#
loop_
_entity_poly.entity_id
_entity_poly.type
_entity_poly.pdbx_seq_one_letter_code
_entity_poly.pdbx_strand_id
1 'polypeptide(L)'
;MNRYEEFWIVWNDFYPKIVEMCKDEMSSYYNRDTVHSYLLATGWKEDARQWHTLKDREISFFTKVVKDIGNHPALLYSIAKLLNGIGSRFGDAGVGWISSILQNDKTLSTNELEKNTIFYIEKFVRGYILKNPEKIKKDKQVKKQTIVILDFLVEQGSEIGYSLREGIL
;
A
#
# COMPACT_ATOMS: atom_id res chain seq x y z
N MET A 1 11.69 29.67 3.16
CA MET A 1 11.76 28.24 3.53
C MET A 1 11.05 27.42 2.47
N ASN A 2 11.51 26.20 2.22
CA ASN A 2 10.96 25.32 1.19
C ASN A 2 9.71 24.62 1.77
N ARG A 3 8.51 25.04 1.36
CA ARG A 3 7.22 24.56 1.90
C ARG A 3 7.03 23.03 1.87
N TYR A 4 7.80 22.32 1.04
CA TYR A 4 7.84 20.85 1.03
C TYR A 4 8.42 20.25 2.31
N GLU A 5 9.47 20.88 2.86
CA GLU A 5 10.10 20.40 4.09
C GLU A 5 9.18 20.63 5.28
N GLU A 6 8.49 21.77 5.32
CA GLU A 6 7.57 22.12 6.41
C GLU A 6 6.46 21.09 6.56
N PHE A 7 5.88 20.62 5.45
CA PHE A 7 4.88 19.54 5.48
C PHE A 7 5.44 18.29 6.16
N TRP A 8 6.59 17.78 5.69
CA TRP A 8 7.14 16.53 6.21
C TRP A 8 7.71 16.66 7.61
N ILE A 9 8.17 17.82 8.04
CA ILE A 9 8.54 18.07 9.44
C ILE A 9 7.33 17.81 10.33
N VAL A 10 6.23 18.53 10.07
CA VAL A 10 4.99 18.38 10.85
C VAL A 10 4.43 16.96 10.73
N TRP A 11 4.48 16.36 9.54
CA TRP A 11 4.00 15.00 9.33
C TRP A 11 4.79 13.98 10.15
N ASN A 12 6.12 14.13 10.21
CA ASN A 12 6.98 13.26 11.03
C ASN A 12 6.77 13.49 12.53
N ASP A 13 6.43 14.71 12.97
CA ASP A 13 6.13 14.99 14.37
C ASP A 13 4.86 14.25 14.85
N PHE A 14 3.88 14.04 13.96
CA PHE A 14 2.70 13.23 14.28
C PHE A 14 2.98 11.72 14.32
N TYR A 15 4.07 11.26 13.73
CA TYR A 15 4.36 9.84 13.51
C TYR A 15 4.26 8.97 14.77
N PRO A 16 4.89 9.34 15.92
CA PRO A 16 4.85 8.50 17.11
C PRO A 16 3.41 8.28 17.62
N LYS A 17 2.58 9.33 17.57
CA LYS A 17 1.21 9.26 18.05
C LYS A 17 0.31 8.44 17.13
N ILE A 18 0.54 8.52 15.82
CA ILE A 18 -0.17 7.67 14.85
C ILE A 18 0.17 6.19 15.08
N VAL A 19 1.44 5.86 15.30
CA VAL A 19 1.84 4.47 15.57
C VAL A 19 1.23 3.96 16.87
N GLU A 20 1.24 4.77 17.94
CA GLU A 20 0.58 4.43 19.21
C GLU A 20 -0.91 4.17 19.01
N MET A 21 -1.60 5.07 18.32
CA MET A 21 -3.03 4.97 18.01
C MET A 21 -3.38 3.72 17.21
N CYS A 22 -2.54 3.34 16.23
CA CYS A 22 -2.79 2.16 15.40
C CYS A 22 -2.58 0.82 16.14
N LYS A 23 -1.85 0.82 17.25
CA LYS A 23 -1.61 -0.39 18.06
C LYS A 23 -2.71 -0.65 19.09
N ASP A 24 -3.60 0.32 19.31
CA ASP A 24 -4.74 0.16 20.18
C ASP A 24 -5.89 -0.53 19.42
N GLU A 25 -6.04 -1.83 19.69
CA GLU A 25 -7.07 -2.67 19.05
C GLU A 25 -8.49 -2.17 19.32
N MET A 26 -8.76 -1.59 20.50
CA MET A 26 -10.09 -1.11 20.88
C MET A 26 -10.53 0.10 20.06
N SER A 27 -9.59 0.91 19.57
CA SER A 27 -9.90 2.13 18.81
C SER A 27 -9.66 2.01 17.29
N SER A 28 -9.13 0.87 16.83
CA SER A 28 -8.79 0.61 15.42
C SER A 28 -9.91 0.90 14.40
N TYR A 29 -11.18 0.71 14.78
CA TYR A 29 -12.33 1.04 13.91
C TYR A 29 -12.57 2.56 13.80
N TYR A 30 -12.44 3.29 14.91
CA TYR A 30 -12.68 4.73 14.97
C TYR A 30 -11.56 5.55 14.32
N ASN A 31 -10.38 4.97 14.20
CA ASN A 31 -9.17 5.67 13.77
C ASN A 31 -8.90 5.52 12.27
N ARG A 32 -9.76 4.81 11.52
CA ARG A 32 -9.55 4.51 10.08
C ARG A 32 -9.38 5.77 9.23
N ASP A 33 -10.27 6.74 9.38
CA ASP A 33 -10.21 8.00 8.61
C ASP A 33 -8.94 8.80 8.89
N THR A 34 -8.46 8.76 10.15
CA THR A 34 -7.18 9.36 10.54
C THR A 34 -6.03 8.65 9.83
N VAL A 35 -6.04 7.32 9.78
CA VAL A 35 -5.02 6.53 9.05
C VAL A 35 -5.07 6.80 7.55
N HIS A 36 -6.25 6.84 6.93
CA HIS A 36 -6.40 7.17 5.52
C HIS A 36 -5.83 8.54 5.19
N SER A 37 -6.14 9.54 6.03
CA SER A 37 -5.64 10.91 5.87
C SER A 37 -4.13 10.97 6.06
N TYR A 38 -3.62 10.33 7.11
CA TYR A 38 -2.19 10.31 7.42
C TYR A 38 -1.35 9.61 6.35
N LEU A 39 -1.89 8.57 5.72
CA LEU A 39 -1.24 7.84 4.64
C LEU A 39 -1.55 8.41 3.25
N LEU A 40 -2.16 9.61 3.20
CA LEU A 40 -2.48 10.34 1.97
C LEU A 40 -3.37 9.54 1.00
N ALA A 41 -4.26 8.70 1.54
CA ALA A 41 -5.19 7.88 0.79
C ALA A 41 -6.57 8.55 0.58
N THR A 42 -6.72 9.84 0.93
CA THR A 42 -7.96 10.60 0.75
C THR A 42 -7.68 12.05 0.36
N GLY A 43 -8.70 12.78 -0.11
CA GLY A 43 -8.60 14.20 -0.46
C GLY A 43 -8.00 14.51 -1.84
N TRP A 44 -7.72 13.49 -2.66
CA TRP A 44 -7.17 13.66 -4.01
C TRP A 44 -8.23 13.53 -5.09
N LYS A 45 -8.05 14.26 -6.20
CA LYS A 45 -8.82 14.01 -7.43
C LYS A 45 -8.48 12.62 -7.99
N GLU A 46 -9.42 11.99 -8.68
CA GLU A 46 -9.26 10.61 -9.20
C GLU A 46 -8.10 10.45 -10.20
N ASP A 47 -7.80 11.53 -10.93
CA ASP A 47 -6.73 11.63 -11.91
C ASP A 47 -5.39 12.12 -11.32
N ALA A 48 -5.33 12.42 -10.02
CA ALA A 48 -4.10 12.84 -9.36
C ALA A 48 -3.09 11.67 -9.33
N ARG A 49 -2.01 11.79 -10.11
CA ARG A 49 -0.93 10.79 -10.19
C ARG A 49 0.38 11.23 -9.55
N GLN A 50 0.51 12.52 -9.27
CA GLN A 50 1.71 13.09 -8.67
C GLN A 50 1.33 14.18 -7.68
N TRP A 51 2.16 14.31 -6.65
CA TRP A 51 2.13 15.45 -5.75
C TRP A 51 3.56 15.95 -5.56
N HIS A 52 3.76 17.26 -5.73
CA HIS A 52 5.09 17.91 -5.72
C HIS A 52 5.87 17.75 -4.40
N THR A 53 5.15 17.52 -3.29
CA THR A 53 5.71 17.29 -1.95
C THR A 53 6.14 15.84 -1.73
N LEU A 54 5.58 14.90 -2.48
CA LEU A 54 5.85 13.47 -2.35
C LEU A 54 6.95 13.06 -3.34
N LYS A 55 8.17 12.82 -2.85
CA LYS A 55 9.36 12.47 -3.64
C LYS A 55 9.91 11.11 -3.22
N ASP A 56 10.94 10.64 -3.91
CA ASP A 56 11.50 9.30 -3.66
C ASP A 56 12.11 9.17 -2.25
N ARG A 57 12.53 10.28 -1.61
CA ARG A 57 13.00 10.27 -0.22
C ARG A 57 11.92 9.77 0.76
N GLU A 58 10.64 10.02 0.47
CA GLU A 58 9.51 9.59 1.30
C GLU A 58 9.21 8.09 1.18
N ILE A 59 9.85 7.34 0.27
CA ILE A 59 9.79 5.87 0.27
C ILE A 59 10.18 5.32 1.65
N SER A 60 11.17 5.94 2.31
CA SER A 60 11.61 5.55 3.64
C SER A 60 10.51 5.71 4.71
N PHE A 61 9.71 6.78 4.60
CA PHE A 61 8.57 7.04 5.49
C PHE A 61 7.52 5.92 5.38
N PHE A 62 7.04 5.62 4.18
CA PHE A 62 6.02 4.57 3.99
C PHE A 62 6.56 3.18 4.33
N THR A 63 7.83 2.91 4.07
CA THR A 63 8.49 1.66 4.49
C THR A 63 8.45 1.52 6.01
N LYS A 64 8.74 2.61 6.74
CA LYS A 64 8.67 2.63 8.21
C LYS A 64 7.23 2.46 8.71
N VAL A 65 6.26 3.15 8.10
CA VAL A 65 4.82 2.98 8.38
C VAL A 65 4.40 1.51 8.29
N VAL A 66 4.70 0.85 7.17
CA VAL A 66 4.32 -0.56 6.92
C VAL A 66 4.88 -1.49 7.98
N LYS A 67 6.10 -1.19 8.48
CA LYS A 67 6.74 -1.95 9.55
C LYS A 67 6.12 -1.68 10.93
N ASP A 68 5.85 -0.41 11.25
CA ASP A 68 5.56 0.00 12.63
C ASP A 68 4.06 -0.01 12.96
N ILE A 69 3.17 0.15 11.96
CA ILE A 69 1.70 0.13 12.13
C ILE A 69 1.15 -1.29 12.22
N GLY A 70 1.84 -2.29 11.68
CA GLY A 70 1.44 -3.71 11.78
C GLY A 70 0.10 -4.00 11.10
N ASN A 71 -0.78 -4.71 11.82
CA ASN A 71 -2.01 -5.32 11.28
C ASN A 71 -3.24 -4.39 11.35
N HIS A 72 -3.03 -3.07 11.33
CA HIS A 72 -4.15 -2.14 11.41
C HIS A 72 -5.06 -2.25 10.16
N PRO A 73 -6.39 -2.39 10.30
CA PRO A 73 -7.29 -2.69 9.17
C PRO A 73 -7.22 -1.70 8.00
N ALA A 74 -7.00 -0.40 8.29
CA ALA A 74 -6.92 0.65 7.26
C ALA A 74 -5.60 0.67 6.47
N LEU A 75 -4.57 -0.08 6.90
CA LEU A 75 -3.23 0.02 6.32
C LEU A 75 -3.19 -0.47 4.87
N LEU A 76 -3.71 -1.68 4.61
CA LEU A 76 -3.68 -2.29 3.27
C LEU A 76 -4.43 -1.43 2.25
N TYR A 77 -5.65 -0.99 2.58
CA TYR A 77 -6.43 -0.08 1.76
C TYR A 77 -5.66 1.21 1.44
N SER A 78 -5.10 1.85 2.47
CA SER A 78 -4.43 3.15 2.32
C SER A 78 -3.21 3.07 1.41
N ILE A 79 -2.38 2.03 1.60
CA ILE A 79 -1.21 1.78 0.75
C ILE A 79 -1.63 1.47 -0.68
N ALA A 80 -2.61 0.58 -0.89
CA ALA A 80 -3.10 0.26 -2.23
C ALA A 80 -3.66 1.49 -2.95
N LYS A 81 -4.41 2.34 -2.24
CA LYS A 81 -4.98 3.57 -2.80
C LYS A 81 -3.93 4.62 -3.11
N LEU A 82 -2.96 4.84 -2.21
CA LEU A 82 -1.81 5.73 -2.43
C LEU A 82 -1.07 5.37 -3.73
N LEU A 83 -0.78 4.09 -3.92
CA LEU A 83 -0.04 3.56 -5.07
C LEU A 83 -0.82 3.68 -6.39
N ASN A 84 -2.14 3.81 -6.35
CA ASN A 84 -2.96 4.11 -7.51
C ASN A 84 -3.12 5.61 -7.78
N GLY A 85 -2.74 6.48 -6.83
CA GLY A 85 -2.88 7.92 -6.90
C GLY A 85 -1.54 8.63 -6.97
N ILE A 86 -1.35 9.61 -6.08
CA ILE A 86 -0.17 10.47 -6.04
C ILE A 86 1.15 9.73 -5.76
N GLY A 87 1.08 8.52 -5.19
CA GLY A 87 2.21 7.64 -4.91
C GLY A 87 2.53 6.66 -6.05
N SER A 88 1.91 6.81 -7.22
CA SER A 88 2.06 5.86 -8.35
C SER A 88 3.49 5.64 -8.83
N ARG A 89 4.41 6.58 -8.56
CA ARG A 89 5.83 6.44 -8.86
C ARG A 89 6.55 5.42 -7.98
N PHE A 90 5.98 5.06 -6.82
CA PHE A 90 6.60 4.15 -5.85
C PHE A 90 6.34 2.68 -6.15
N GLY A 91 6.02 2.30 -7.39
CA GLY A 91 5.59 0.94 -7.72
C GLY A 91 6.52 -0.16 -7.20
N ASP A 92 7.84 0.03 -7.33
CA ASP A 92 8.82 -0.93 -6.86
C ASP A 92 8.81 -1.14 -5.34
N ALA A 93 8.77 -0.05 -4.57
CA ALA A 93 8.64 -0.13 -3.12
C ALA A 93 7.25 -0.64 -2.71
N GLY A 94 6.22 -0.24 -3.46
CA GLY A 94 4.81 -0.58 -3.24
C GLY A 94 4.52 -2.07 -3.32
N VAL A 95 5.12 -2.78 -4.28
CA VAL A 95 5.03 -4.25 -4.35
C VAL A 95 5.59 -4.88 -3.08
N GLY A 96 6.74 -4.39 -2.60
CA GLY A 96 7.32 -4.83 -1.34
C GLY A 96 6.42 -4.54 -0.14
N TRP A 97 5.82 -3.35 -0.07
CA TRP A 97 4.92 -2.95 1.02
C TRP A 97 3.67 -3.83 1.10
N ILE A 98 2.93 -3.97 0.00
CA ILE A 98 1.70 -4.79 -0.02
C ILE A 98 2.05 -6.24 0.31
N SER A 99 3.09 -6.79 -0.33
CA SER A 99 3.55 -8.16 -0.04
C SER A 99 3.91 -8.34 1.44
N SER A 100 4.53 -7.34 2.08
CA SER A 100 4.87 -7.41 3.51
C SER A 100 3.63 -7.40 4.40
N ILE A 101 2.65 -6.54 4.09
CA ILE A 101 1.40 -6.45 4.86
C ILE A 101 0.67 -7.81 4.82
N LEU A 102 0.51 -8.38 3.63
CA LEU A 102 -0.19 -9.66 3.42
C LEU A 102 0.53 -10.86 4.07
N GLN A 103 1.85 -10.80 4.21
CA GLN A 103 2.61 -11.86 4.88
C GLN A 103 2.52 -11.76 6.40
N ASN A 104 2.47 -10.53 6.93
CA ASN A 104 2.45 -10.27 8.37
C ASN A 104 1.06 -10.46 8.99
N ASP A 105 -0.01 -10.28 8.21
CA ASP A 105 -1.38 -10.45 8.67
C ASP A 105 -2.13 -11.50 7.86
N LYS A 106 -2.14 -12.73 8.38
CA LYS A 106 -2.88 -13.84 7.78
C LYS A 106 -4.39 -13.73 7.95
N THR A 107 -4.87 -12.86 8.85
CA THR A 107 -6.31 -12.67 9.05
C THR A 107 -6.96 -11.89 7.91
N LEU A 108 -6.17 -11.18 7.10
CA LEU A 108 -6.65 -10.42 5.95
C LEU A 108 -7.29 -11.27 4.86
N SER A 109 -6.94 -12.56 4.75
CA SER A 109 -7.58 -13.46 3.77
C SER A 109 -8.93 -14.00 4.24
N THR A 110 -9.22 -13.92 5.54
CA THR A 110 -10.46 -14.46 6.13
C THR A 110 -11.43 -13.38 6.60
N ASN A 111 -10.92 -12.19 6.95
CA ASN A 111 -11.72 -11.09 7.47
C ASN A 111 -12.32 -10.25 6.35
N GLU A 112 -13.45 -9.60 6.64
CA GLU A 112 -14.02 -8.61 5.73
C GLU A 112 -13.06 -7.44 5.57
N LEU A 113 -12.62 -7.22 4.34
CA LEU A 113 -11.77 -6.10 3.97
C LEU A 113 -12.61 -4.83 3.77
N GLU A 114 -11.97 -3.68 3.95
CA GLU A 114 -12.60 -2.41 3.58
C GLU A 114 -13.00 -2.41 2.10
N LYS A 115 -14.18 -1.84 1.83
CA LYS A 115 -14.75 -1.77 0.47
C LYS A 115 -13.73 -1.17 -0.52
N ASN A 116 -13.60 -1.81 -1.68
CA ASN A 116 -12.67 -1.46 -2.76
C ASN A 116 -11.18 -1.80 -2.51
N THR A 117 -10.81 -2.40 -1.37
CA THR A 117 -9.41 -2.81 -1.13
C THR A 117 -8.89 -3.73 -2.23
N ILE A 118 -9.66 -4.78 -2.57
CA ILE A 118 -9.33 -5.72 -3.65
C ILE A 118 -9.16 -5.01 -4.99
N PHE A 119 -10.10 -4.12 -5.33
CA PHE A 119 -10.04 -3.32 -6.56
C PHE A 119 -8.75 -2.51 -6.67
N TYR A 120 -8.32 -1.84 -5.59
CA TYR A 120 -7.08 -1.05 -5.62
C TYR A 120 -5.83 -1.92 -5.73
N ILE A 121 -5.77 -3.06 -5.02
CA ILE A 121 -4.65 -4.00 -5.11
C ILE A 121 -4.53 -4.54 -6.53
N GLU A 122 -5.65 -4.98 -7.11
CA GLU A 122 -5.71 -5.52 -8.47
C GLU A 122 -5.28 -4.48 -9.50
N LYS A 123 -5.83 -3.26 -9.42
CA LYS A 123 -5.47 -2.15 -10.31
C LYS A 123 -3.98 -1.83 -10.23
N PHE A 124 -3.42 -1.81 -9.02
CA PHE A 124 -2.01 -1.56 -8.80
C PHE A 124 -1.14 -2.67 -9.41
N VAL A 125 -1.37 -3.93 -9.02
CA VAL A 125 -0.49 -5.05 -9.41
C VAL A 125 -0.56 -5.30 -10.91
N ARG A 126 -1.74 -5.18 -11.53
CA ARG A 126 -1.89 -5.26 -12.99
C ARG A 126 -1.05 -4.17 -13.68
N GLY A 127 -1.16 -2.93 -13.21
CA GLY A 127 -0.36 -1.82 -13.75
C GLY A 127 1.15 -2.01 -13.55
N TYR A 128 1.56 -2.59 -12.42
CA TYR A 128 2.95 -2.90 -12.12
C TYR A 128 3.51 -3.97 -13.06
N ILE A 129 2.79 -5.07 -13.25
CA ILE A 129 3.19 -6.19 -14.12
C ILE A 129 3.36 -5.71 -15.57
N LEU A 130 2.39 -4.96 -16.09
CA LEU A 130 2.43 -4.43 -17.45
C LEU A 130 3.65 -3.53 -17.72
N LYS A 131 4.07 -2.76 -16.71
CA LYS A 131 5.21 -1.84 -16.83
C LYS A 131 6.55 -2.51 -16.60
N ASN A 132 6.60 -3.63 -15.86
CA ASN A 132 7.84 -4.23 -15.37
C ASN A 132 8.01 -5.73 -15.70
N PRO A 133 7.62 -6.24 -16.88
CA PRO A 133 7.64 -7.68 -17.16
C PRO A 133 9.05 -8.27 -17.08
N GLU A 134 10.06 -7.59 -17.63
CA GLU A 134 11.45 -8.02 -17.59
C GLU A 134 12.02 -8.05 -16.18
N LYS A 135 11.62 -7.10 -15.33
CA LYS A 135 12.06 -7.04 -13.93
C LYS A 135 11.50 -8.22 -13.15
N ILE A 136 10.21 -8.50 -13.30
CA ILE A 136 9.56 -9.65 -12.66
C ILE A 136 10.21 -10.96 -13.13
N LYS A 137 10.61 -11.07 -14.39
CA LYS A 137 11.28 -12.27 -14.90
C LYS A 137 12.67 -12.49 -14.31
N LYS A 138 13.44 -11.41 -14.11
CA LYS A 138 14.87 -11.47 -13.74
C LYS A 138 15.11 -11.40 -12.24
N ASP A 139 14.32 -10.61 -11.52
CA ASP A 139 14.46 -10.40 -10.08
C ASP A 139 13.57 -11.37 -9.30
N LYS A 140 14.21 -12.36 -8.66
CA LYS A 140 13.52 -13.39 -7.88
C LYS A 140 12.70 -12.82 -6.72
N GLN A 141 13.18 -11.74 -6.09
CA GLN A 141 12.49 -11.13 -4.95
C GLN A 141 11.23 -10.41 -5.42
N VAL A 142 11.33 -9.63 -6.51
CA VAL A 142 10.16 -8.96 -7.11
C VAL A 142 9.14 -9.97 -7.60
N LYS A 143 9.58 -11.05 -8.27
CA LYS A 143 8.68 -12.16 -8.68
C LYS A 143 7.94 -12.72 -7.48
N LYS A 144 8.67 -13.08 -6.42
CA LYS A 144 8.09 -13.64 -5.19
C LYS A 144 7.07 -12.70 -4.55
N GLN A 145 7.40 -11.42 -4.40
CA GLN A 145 6.50 -10.43 -3.80
C GLN A 145 5.25 -10.20 -4.65
N THR A 146 5.39 -10.21 -5.98
CA THR A 146 4.26 -10.09 -6.90
C THR A 146 3.35 -11.31 -6.80
N ILE A 147 3.92 -12.53 -6.76
CA ILE A 147 3.15 -13.77 -6.58
C ILE A 147 2.37 -13.76 -5.27
N VAL A 148 2.96 -13.29 -4.16
CA VAL A 148 2.24 -13.18 -2.87
C VAL A 148 0.99 -12.32 -2.99
N ILE A 149 1.05 -11.21 -3.72
CA ILE A 149 -0.12 -10.33 -3.94
C ILE A 149 -1.17 -11.05 -4.79
N LEU A 150 -0.74 -11.78 -5.82
CA LEU A 150 -1.64 -12.50 -6.71
C LEU A 150 -2.29 -13.71 -6.03
N ASP A 151 -1.55 -14.47 -5.22
CA ASP A 151 -2.09 -15.56 -4.39
C ASP A 151 -3.20 -15.04 -3.49
N PHE A 152 -2.97 -13.91 -2.81
CA PHE A 152 -3.99 -13.25 -2.00
C PHE A 152 -5.22 -12.86 -2.82
N LEU A 153 -5.04 -12.27 -4.01
CA LEU A 153 -6.17 -11.93 -4.88
C LEU A 153 -6.97 -13.17 -5.31
N VAL A 154 -6.30 -14.29 -5.59
CA VAL A 154 -6.95 -15.57 -5.91
C VAL A 154 -7.73 -16.11 -4.73
N GLU A 155 -7.17 -16.07 -3.51
CA GLU A 155 -7.87 -16.44 -2.28
C GLU A 155 -9.13 -15.59 -2.05
N GLN A 156 -9.11 -14.33 -2.50
CA GLN A 156 -10.25 -13.40 -2.45
C GLN A 156 -11.20 -13.53 -3.65
N GLY A 157 -11.01 -14.53 -4.53
CA GLY A 157 -11.89 -14.81 -5.66
C GLY A 157 -11.68 -13.91 -6.89
N SER A 158 -10.54 -13.22 -7.01
CA SER A 158 -10.26 -12.40 -8.20
C SER A 158 -9.82 -13.26 -9.39
N GLU A 159 -10.67 -13.33 -10.42
CA GLU A 159 -10.36 -13.97 -11.71
C GLU A 159 -9.18 -13.29 -12.43
N ILE A 160 -9.04 -11.97 -12.27
CA ILE A 160 -7.94 -11.20 -12.83
C ILE A 160 -6.64 -11.55 -12.11
N GLY A 161 -6.66 -11.69 -10.78
CA GLY A 161 -5.55 -12.18 -9.99
C GLY A 161 -5.08 -13.55 -10.46
N TYR A 162 -6.02 -14.48 -10.67
CA TYR A 162 -5.74 -15.82 -11.20
C TYR A 162 -5.05 -15.76 -12.57
N SER A 163 -5.65 -15.04 -13.52
CA SER A 163 -5.12 -14.93 -14.89
C SER A 163 -3.71 -14.33 -14.94
N LEU A 164 -3.46 -13.29 -14.13
CA LEU A 164 -2.14 -12.65 -14.04
C LEU A 164 -1.09 -13.58 -13.40
N ARG A 165 -1.49 -14.38 -12.42
CA ARG A 165 -0.62 -15.35 -11.75
C ARG A 165 -0.14 -16.43 -12.69
N GLU A 166 -1.05 -17.03 -13.45
CA GLU A 166 -0.72 -18.06 -14.45
C GLU A 166 0.18 -17.52 -15.56
N GLY A 167 0.10 -16.23 -15.87
CA GLY A 167 1.02 -15.59 -16.82
C GLY A 167 2.45 -15.35 -16.29
N ILE A 168 2.66 -15.40 -14.97
CA ILE A 168 3.97 -15.15 -14.32
C ILE A 168 4.67 -16.44 -13.91
N LEU A 169 3.92 -17.48 -13.52
CA LEU A 169 4.46 -18.75 -13.06
C LEU A 169 5.33 -19.40 -14.14
#